data_AF-A0A3M1WPD2-F1
#
_entry.id   AF-A0A3M1WPD2-F1
#
_cell.length_a   1.000
_cell.length_b   1.000
_cell.length_c   1.000
_cell.angle_alpha   90.00
_cell.angle_beta   90.00
_cell.angle_gamma   90.00
#
_symmetry.space_group_name_H-M   'P 1'
#
loop_
_entity.id
_entity.type
_entity.pdbx_description
1 polymer ?
#
loop_
_entity_poly.entity_id
_entity_poly.type
_entity_poly.pdbx_seq_one_letter_code
_entity_poly.pdbx_strand_id
1 'polypeptide(L)'
;MIGVAALFSTSSAINATLFGSARLSMVMAREKALPRVFGFHRRDRPIPVYALLGITAVTVLFVNTSDLTIISSFASATFLLIFTLINLSALRLWRRIGIQPLLPFVGVVLGLASWLVLMGWLWKQDPASLWRILIGYAVVAVAEFIFSARGLMRR
;
A
#
# COMPACT_ATOMS: atom_id res chain seq x y z
N MET A 1 -23.69 -8.58 21.19
CA MET A 1 -23.25 -7.16 21.21
C MET A 1 -21.84 -6.99 20.66
N ILE A 2 -20.81 -7.65 21.21
CA ILE A 2 -19.40 -7.50 20.77
C ILE A 2 -19.19 -7.87 19.28
N GLY A 3 -19.78 -8.97 18.80
CA GLY A 3 -19.64 -9.39 17.39
C GLY A 3 -20.21 -8.38 16.39
N VAL A 4 -21.37 -7.78 16.70
CA VAL A 4 -21.98 -6.74 15.85
C VAL A 4 -21.11 -5.48 15.84
N ALA A 5 -20.60 -5.06 17.00
CA ALA A 5 -19.66 -3.94 17.09
C ALA A 5 -18.36 -4.21 16.29
N ALA A 6 -17.81 -5.42 16.34
CA ALA A 6 -16.63 -5.82 15.57
C ALA A 6 -16.90 -5.79 14.05
N LEU A 7 -18.07 -6.23 13.60
CA LEU A 7 -18.47 -6.17 12.19
C LEU A 7 -18.60 -4.72 11.69
N PHE A 8 -19.22 -3.83 12.47
CA PHE A 8 -19.30 -2.41 12.10
C PHE A 8 -17.93 -1.73 12.10
N SER A 9 -17.06 -2.03 13.07
CA SER A 9 -15.71 -1.47 13.14
C SER A 9 -14.84 -1.89 11.96
N THR A 10 -14.82 -3.19 11.63
CA THR A 10 -14.08 -3.72 10.47
C THR A 10 -14.63 -3.20 9.15
N SER A 11 -15.96 -3.15 8.99
CA SER A 11 -16.60 -2.60 7.79
C SER A 11 -16.27 -1.12 7.59
N SER A 12 -16.27 -0.32 8.65
CA SER A 12 -15.90 1.09 8.58
C SER A 12 -14.43 1.30 8.19
N ALA A 13 -13.51 0.51 8.77
CA ALA A 13 -12.08 0.58 8.45
C ALA A 13 -11.80 0.20 6.98
N ILE A 14 -12.45 -0.85 6.48
CA ILE A 14 -12.34 -1.26 5.07
C ILE A 14 -12.90 -0.17 4.16
N ASN A 15 -14.07 0.38 4.49
CA ASN A 15 -14.71 1.43 3.72
C ASN A 15 -13.84 2.70 3.62
N ALA A 16 -13.25 3.14 4.74
CA ALA A 16 -12.35 4.28 4.77
C ALA A 16 -11.08 4.04 3.92
N THR A 17 -10.51 2.84 3.98
CA THR A 17 -9.31 2.47 3.22
C THR A 17 -9.61 2.39 1.72
N LEU A 18 -10.72 1.78 1.32
CA LEU A 18 -11.14 1.68 -0.09
C LEU A 18 -11.32 3.07 -0.73
N PHE A 19 -12.09 3.95 -0.08
CA PHE A 19 -12.29 5.30 -0.59
C PHE A 19 -11.00 6.14 -0.55
N GLY A 20 -10.17 5.96 0.49
CA GLY A 20 -8.86 6.60 0.60
C GLY A 20 -7.93 6.23 -0.56
N SER A 21 -7.76 4.93 -0.83
CA SER A 21 -6.95 4.41 -1.94
C SER A 21 -7.50 4.81 -3.31
N ALA A 22 -8.82 4.80 -3.49
CA ALA A 22 -9.45 5.25 -4.72
C ALA A 22 -9.24 6.77 -4.96
N ARG A 23 -9.22 7.58 -3.89
CA ARG A 23 -8.90 9.01 -3.99
C ARG A 23 -7.42 9.25 -4.26
N LEU A 24 -6.51 8.52 -3.61
CA LEU A 24 -5.07 8.61 -3.85
C LEU A 24 -4.73 8.25 -5.30
N SER A 25 -5.28 7.14 -5.81
CA SER A 25 -5.10 6.74 -7.22
C SER A 25 -5.66 7.77 -8.21
N MET A 26 -6.78 8.43 -7.89
CA MET A 26 -7.27 9.57 -8.69
C MET A 26 -6.25 10.71 -8.75
N VAL A 27 -5.70 11.12 -7.60
CA VAL A 27 -4.73 12.23 -7.54
C VAL A 27 -3.47 11.88 -8.33
N MET A 28 -2.95 10.66 -8.14
CA MET A 28 -1.82 10.15 -8.90
C MET A 28 -2.09 10.12 -10.42
N ALA A 29 -3.30 9.75 -10.85
CA ALA A 29 -3.67 9.79 -12.27
C ALA A 29 -3.77 11.22 -12.83
N ARG A 30 -4.20 12.21 -12.01
CA ARG A 30 -4.20 13.64 -12.39
C ARG A 30 -2.79 14.20 -12.56
N GLU A 31 -1.85 13.74 -11.73
CA GLU A 31 -0.44 14.10 -11.80
C GLU A 31 0.33 13.36 -12.92
N LYS A 32 -0.37 12.61 -13.79
CA LYS A 32 0.19 11.75 -14.87
C LYS A 32 1.10 10.61 -14.37
N ALA A 33 1.05 10.29 -13.07
CA ALA A 33 1.80 9.17 -12.48
C ALA A 33 1.10 7.81 -12.64
N LEU A 34 -0.13 7.77 -13.15
CA LEU A 34 -0.90 6.54 -13.44
C LEU A 34 -1.65 6.66 -14.80
N PRO A 35 -2.03 5.53 -15.45
CA PRO A 35 -2.67 5.59 -16.77
C PRO A 35 -4.01 6.34 -16.67
N ARG A 36 -4.32 7.16 -17.68
CA ARG A 36 -5.52 8.03 -17.73
C ARG A 36 -6.85 7.32 -17.45
N VAL A 37 -6.90 5.99 -17.59
CA VAL A 37 -8.06 5.14 -17.29
C VAL A 37 -8.45 5.21 -15.80
N PHE A 38 -7.48 5.35 -14.88
CA PHE A 38 -7.73 5.52 -13.44
C PHE A 38 -8.11 6.95 -13.04
N GLY A 39 -7.89 7.92 -13.93
CA GLY A 39 -8.28 9.33 -13.76
C GLY A 39 -9.54 9.73 -14.52
N PHE A 40 -10.25 8.77 -15.13
CA PHE A 40 -11.44 9.05 -15.91
C PHE A 40 -12.63 9.29 -14.97
N HIS A 41 -12.88 10.57 -14.68
CA HIS A 41 -14.06 11.03 -13.97
C HIS A 41 -15.08 11.63 -14.92
N ARG A 42 -16.33 11.28 -14.69
CA ARG A 42 -17.47 12.01 -15.23
C ARG A 42 -17.50 13.40 -14.57
N ARG A 43 -17.67 14.45 -15.38
CA ARG A 43 -17.47 15.89 -15.03
C ARG A 43 -18.40 16.41 -13.91
N ASP A 44 -19.32 15.59 -13.46
CA ASP A 44 -20.45 15.86 -12.56
C ASP A 44 -20.33 15.19 -11.17
N ARG A 45 -19.48 14.17 -10.97
CA ARG A 45 -19.26 13.56 -9.64
C ARG A 45 -17.80 13.14 -9.41
N PRO A 46 -17.13 13.62 -8.35
CA PRO A 46 -15.73 13.32 -8.05
C PRO A 46 -15.54 11.92 -7.41
N ILE A 47 -16.33 10.93 -7.81
CA ILE A 47 -16.21 9.56 -7.29
C ILE A 47 -15.42 8.74 -8.33
N PRO A 48 -14.21 8.24 -8.01
CA PRO A 48 -13.40 7.42 -8.90
C PRO A 48 -13.97 6.00 -8.99
N VAL A 49 -15.14 5.86 -9.64
CA VAL A 49 -15.88 4.58 -9.71
C VAL A 49 -15.02 3.48 -10.36
N TYR A 50 -14.23 3.79 -11.38
CA TYR A 50 -13.34 2.83 -12.03
C TYR A 50 -12.16 2.40 -11.16
N ALA A 51 -11.54 3.34 -10.43
CA ALA A 51 -10.46 2.98 -9.49
C ALA A 51 -11.01 2.18 -8.31
N LEU A 52 -12.19 2.55 -7.80
CA LEU A 52 -12.88 1.82 -6.74
C LEU A 52 -13.24 0.40 -7.19
N LEU A 53 -13.85 0.22 -8.36
CA LEU A 53 -14.15 -1.09 -8.92
C LEU A 53 -12.89 -1.93 -9.14
N GLY A 54 -11.81 -1.31 -9.65
CA GLY A 54 -10.53 -1.99 -9.84
C GLY A 54 -9.92 -2.48 -8.52
N ILE A 55 -9.85 -1.61 -7.51
CA ILE A 55 -9.32 -1.96 -6.19
C ILE A 55 -10.19 -3.04 -5.54
N THR A 56 -11.52 -2.93 -5.63
CA THR A 56 -12.43 -3.94 -5.07
C THR A 56 -12.29 -5.28 -5.78
N ALA A 57 -12.21 -5.32 -7.11
CA ALA A 57 -12.04 -6.56 -7.86
C ALA A 57 -10.72 -7.27 -7.52
N VAL A 58 -9.62 -6.51 -7.44
CA VAL A 58 -8.31 -7.04 -7.01
C VAL A 58 -8.37 -7.56 -5.58
N THR A 59 -9.05 -6.82 -4.69
CA THR A 59 -9.20 -7.21 -3.28
C THR A 59 -9.99 -8.51 -3.15
N VAL A 60 -11.11 -8.66 -3.87
CA VAL A 60 -11.92 -9.89 -3.87
C VAL A 60 -11.11 -11.09 -4.39
N LEU A 61 -10.38 -10.92 -5.49
CA LEU A 61 -9.53 -11.98 -6.04
C LEU A 61 -8.43 -12.39 -5.05
N PHE A 62 -7.80 -11.41 -4.40
CA PHE A 62 -6.71 -11.64 -3.46
C PHE A 62 -7.19 -12.33 -2.18
N VAL A 63 -8.33 -11.90 -1.64
CA VAL A 63 -8.93 -12.51 -0.44
C VAL A 63 -9.43 -13.93 -0.72
N ASN A 64 -9.90 -14.23 -1.94
CA ASN A 64 -10.35 -15.57 -2.29
C ASN A 64 -9.20 -16.57 -2.48
N THR A 65 -8.03 -16.08 -2.92
CA THR A 65 -6.87 -16.93 -3.24
C THR A 65 -5.86 -17.05 -2.10
N SER A 66 -5.90 -16.13 -1.13
CA SER A 66 -4.86 -15.99 -0.10
C SER A 66 -5.40 -16.24 1.31
N ASP A 67 -4.60 -16.95 2.12
CA ASP A 67 -4.87 -17.14 3.54
C ASP A 67 -4.73 -15.83 4.34
N LEU A 68 -5.48 -15.70 5.43
CA LEU A 68 -5.46 -14.52 6.30
C LEU A 68 -4.04 -14.21 6.83
N THR A 69 -3.23 -15.23 7.10
CA THR A 69 -1.83 -15.09 7.52
C THR A 69 -1.02 -14.35 6.47
N ILE A 70 -1.18 -14.69 5.19
CA ILE A 70 -0.44 -14.06 4.08
C ILE A 70 -0.90 -12.62 3.90
N ILE A 71 -2.21 -12.38 3.94
CA ILE A 71 -2.80 -11.04 3.81
C ILE A 71 -2.27 -10.12 4.93
N SER A 72 -2.29 -10.61 6.18
CA SER A 72 -1.83 -9.85 7.34
C SER A 72 -0.31 -9.62 7.32
N SER A 73 0.49 -10.64 7.00
CA SER A 73 1.95 -10.50 6.90
C SER A 73 2.36 -9.58 5.74
N PHE A 74 1.71 -9.67 4.58
CA PHE A 74 1.95 -8.78 3.45
C PHE A 74 1.57 -7.33 3.78
N ALA A 75 0.41 -7.11 4.37
CA ALA A 75 -0.04 -5.79 4.80
C ALA A 75 0.93 -5.19 5.82
N SER A 76 1.32 -5.96 6.83
CA SER A 76 2.28 -5.54 7.86
C SER A 76 3.63 -5.17 7.24
N ALA A 77 4.22 -6.04 6.42
CA ALA A 77 5.48 -5.76 5.73
C ALA A 77 5.41 -4.48 4.90
N THR A 78 4.31 -4.26 4.18
CA THR A 78 4.09 -3.08 3.36
C THR A 78 3.95 -1.82 4.21
N PHE A 79 3.17 -1.86 5.30
CA PHE A 79 3.01 -0.73 6.21
C PHE A 79 4.33 -0.36 6.88
N LEU A 80 5.12 -1.34 7.34
CA LEU A 80 6.44 -1.08 7.90
C LEU A 80 7.36 -0.41 6.89
N LEU A 81 7.36 -0.90 5.65
CA LEU A 81 8.20 -0.34 4.59
C LEU A 81 7.76 1.09 4.21
N ILE A 82 6.46 1.34 4.13
CA ILE A 82 5.89 2.69 3.93
C ILE A 82 6.28 3.61 5.10
N PHE A 83 6.14 3.18 6.35
CA PHE A 83 6.53 3.99 7.50
C PHE A 83 8.02 4.27 7.53
N THR A 84 8.86 3.31 7.18
CA THR A 84 10.31 3.53 7.01
C THR A 84 10.58 4.58 5.94
N LEU A 85 9.93 4.50 4.78
CA LEU A 85 10.09 5.48 3.69
C LEU A 85 9.59 6.88 4.07
N ILE A 86 8.48 6.97 4.80
CA ILE A 86 7.94 8.24 5.30
C ILE A 86 8.92 8.86 6.29
N ASN A 87 9.42 8.08 7.25
CA ASN A 87 10.43 8.56 8.21
C ASN A 87 11.73 8.95 7.51
N LEU A 88 12.16 8.21 6.49
CA LEU A 88 13.35 8.54 5.70
C LEU A 88 13.15 9.84 4.91
N SER A 89 11.96 10.03 4.34
CA SER A 89 11.59 11.27 3.65
C SER A 89 11.55 12.45 4.62
N ALA A 90 11.01 12.25 5.83
CA ALA A 90 11.02 13.25 6.90
C ALA A 90 12.45 13.57 7.37
N LEU A 91 13.34 12.57 7.43
CA LEU A 91 14.76 12.79 7.73
C LEU A 91 15.44 13.58 6.62
N ARG A 92 15.15 13.31 5.35
CA ARG A 92 15.72 14.05 4.22
C ARG A 92 15.23 15.50 4.17
N LEU A 93 13.97 15.72 4.51
CA LEU A 93 13.34 17.05 4.51
C LEU A 93 13.41 17.76 5.86
N TRP A 94 14.08 17.21 6.88
CA TRP A 94 14.07 17.69 8.27
C TRP A 94 14.29 19.21 8.42
N ARG A 95 15.23 19.77 7.64
CA ARG A 95 15.52 21.22 7.59
C ARG A 95 14.35 22.07 7.11
N ARG A 96 13.49 21.53 6.24
CA ARG A 96 12.32 22.22 5.67
C ARG A 96 11.09 22.13 6.58
N ILE A 97 11.00 21.08 7.39
CA ILE A 97 9.89 20.82 8.33
C ILE A 97 10.16 21.36 9.73
N GLY A 98 11.40 21.76 10.04
CA GLY A 98 11.77 22.29 11.35
C GLY A 98 11.78 21.24 12.47
N ILE A 99 11.89 19.95 12.12
CA ILE A 99 11.85 18.84 13.08
C ILE A 99 13.27 18.39 13.42
N GLN A 100 13.49 17.97 14.67
CA GLN A 100 14.75 17.37 15.11
C GLN A 100 15.01 16.05 14.36
N PRO A 101 16.21 15.82 13.82
CA PRO A 101 16.49 14.67 12.94
C PRO A 101 16.48 13.34 13.70
N LEU A 102 16.59 13.40 15.02
CA LEU A 102 16.65 12.23 15.89
C LEU A 102 15.34 11.42 15.86
N LEU A 103 14.19 12.08 15.86
CA LEU A 103 12.88 11.42 15.80
C LEU A 103 12.70 10.58 14.52
N PRO A 104 12.82 11.15 13.30
CA PRO A 104 12.68 10.38 12.08
C PRO A 104 13.80 9.35 11.90
N PHE A 105 15.02 9.61 12.40
CA PHE A 105 16.10 8.63 12.37
C PHE A 105 15.76 7.37 13.19
N VAL A 106 15.29 7.55 14.43
CA VAL A 106 14.83 6.43 15.28
C VAL A 106 13.67 5.69 14.61
N GLY A 107 12.73 6.42 13.98
CA GLY A 107 11.63 5.83 13.22
C GLY A 107 12.09 4.94 12.06
N VAL A 108 13.08 5.39 11.27
CA VAL A 108 13.68 4.59 10.19
C VAL A 108 14.34 3.33 10.75
N VAL A 109 15.14 3.46 11.82
CA VAL A 109 15.88 2.34 12.41
C VAL A 109 14.92 1.29 12.98
N LEU A 110 13.93 1.72 13.78
CA LEU A 110 12.92 0.83 14.36
C LEU A 110 12.03 0.18 13.29
N GLY A 111 11.65 0.94 12.25
CA GLY A 111 10.87 0.42 11.13
C GLY A 111 11.62 -0.64 10.34
N LEU A 112 12.90 -0.40 10.01
CA LEU A 112 13.75 -1.40 9.36
C LEU A 112 13.99 -2.62 10.24
N ALA A 113 14.31 -2.42 11.52
CA ALA A 113 14.54 -3.52 12.45
C ALA A 113 13.30 -4.42 12.57
N SER A 114 12.12 -3.81 12.74
CA SER A 114 10.85 -4.55 12.84
C SER A 114 10.51 -5.29 11.54
N TRP A 115 10.86 -4.72 10.38
CA TRP A 115 10.65 -5.36 9.09
C TRP A 115 11.57 -6.59 8.91
N LEU A 116 12.84 -6.47 9.30
CA LEU A 116 13.77 -7.59 9.29
C LEU A 116 13.36 -8.70 10.26
N VAL A 117 12.87 -8.35 11.46
CA VAL A 117 12.33 -9.33 12.42
C VAL A 117 11.12 -10.05 11.83
N LEU A 118 10.21 -9.34 11.17
CA LEU A 118 9.05 -9.94 10.52
C LEU A 118 9.45 -10.91 9.41
N MET A 119 10.46 -10.56 8.59
CA MET A 119 10.98 -11.49 7.57
C MET A 119 11.70 -12.69 8.17
N GLY A 120 12.49 -12.49 9.24
CA GLY A 120 13.14 -13.59 9.95
C GLY A 120 12.14 -14.55 10.61
N TRP A 121 11.04 -14.02 11.16
CA TRP A 121 9.96 -14.81 11.73
C TRP A 121 9.23 -15.60 10.64
N LEU A 122 8.88 -14.95 9.53
CA LEU A 122 8.17 -15.59 8.42
C LEU A 122 9.01 -16.70 7.75
N TRP A 123 10.33 -16.54 7.73
CA TRP A 123 11.23 -17.56 7.18
C TRP A 123 11.27 -18.84 8.00
N LYS A 124 11.13 -18.74 9.33
CA LYS A 124 11.12 -19.91 10.23
C LYS A 124 9.75 -20.58 10.33
N GLN A 125 8.67 -19.80 10.27
CA GLN A 125 7.32 -20.31 10.53
C GLN A 125 6.69 -20.94 9.28
N ASP A 126 6.78 -20.27 8.12
CA ASP A 126 6.03 -20.66 6.91
C ASP A 126 6.75 -20.18 5.61
N PRO A 127 7.74 -20.94 5.10
CA PRO A 127 8.47 -20.56 3.90
C PRO A 127 7.57 -20.48 2.65
N ALA A 128 6.47 -21.24 2.60
CA ALA A 128 5.49 -21.19 1.52
C ALA A 128 4.69 -19.87 1.51
N SER A 129 4.49 -19.22 2.66
CA SER A 129 3.84 -17.90 2.76
C SER A 129 4.80 -16.79 2.35
N LEU A 130 6.09 -16.92 2.68
CA LEU A 130 7.14 -15.98 2.27
C LEU A 130 7.27 -15.93 0.74
N TRP A 131 7.27 -17.09 0.07
CA TRP A 131 7.34 -17.15 -1.39
C TRP A 131 6.15 -16.45 -2.07
N ARG A 132 4.94 -16.64 -1.56
CA ARG A 132 3.72 -15.97 -2.08
C ARG A 132 3.78 -14.44 -1.89
N ILE A 133 4.29 -13.97 -0.76
CA ILE A 133 4.53 -12.54 -0.50
C ILE A 133 5.57 -11.96 -1.46
N LEU A 134 6.67 -12.69 -1.67
CA LEU A 134 7.74 -12.25 -2.57
C LEU A 134 7.26 -12.19 -4.03
N ILE A 135 6.47 -13.18 -4.48
CA ILE A 135 5.79 -13.12 -5.77
C ILE A 135 4.87 -11.91 -5.85
N GLY A 136 4.09 -11.63 -4.80
CA GLY A 136 3.23 -10.45 -4.73
C GLY A 136 4.02 -9.15 -4.95
N TYR A 137 5.13 -8.98 -4.22
CA TYR A 137 6.02 -7.83 -4.41
C TYR A 137 6.65 -7.80 -5.80
N ALA A 138 7.06 -8.94 -6.35
CA ALA A 138 7.62 -9.02 -7.69
C ALA A 138 6.60 -8.62 -8.77
N VAL A 139 5.35 -9.08 -8.65
CA VAL A 139 4.26 -8.70 -9.57
C VAL A 139 4.01 -7.19 -9.50
N VAL A 140 3.97 -6.61 -8.30
CA VAL A 140 3.82 -5.16 -8.13
C VAL A 140 5.01 -4.41 -8.73
N ALA A 141 6.24 -4.85 -8.48
CA ALA A 141 7.44 -4.25 -9.03
C ALA A 141 7.50 -4.34 -10.56
N VAL A 142 7.09 -5.48 -11.14
CA VAL A 142 6.99 -5.64 -12.60
C VAL A 142 5.88 -4.77 -13.18
N ALA A 143 4.73 -4.67 -12.51
CA ALA A 143 3.65 -3.78 -12.93
C ALA A 143 4.10 -2.31 -12.92
N GLU A 144 4.79 -1.87 -11.86
CA GLU A 144 5.43 -0.56 -11.77
C GLU A 144 6.48 -0.36 -12.86
N PHE A 145 7.33 -1.36 -13.12
CA PHE A 145 8.38 -1.28 -14.14
C PHE A 145 7.79 -1.17 -15.55
N ILE A 146 6.79 -1.99 -15.89
CA ILE A 146 6.07 -1.92 -17.17
C ILE A 146 5.37 -0.56 -17.30
N PHE A 147 4.80 -0.04 -16.21
CA PHE A 147 4.14 1.25 -16.22
C PHE A 147 5.14 2.41 -16.39
N SER A 148 6.26 2.38 -15.67
CA SER A 148 7.35 3.35 -15.75
C SER A 148 8.03 3.34 -17.13
N ALA A 149 8.27 2.15 -17.70
CA ALA A 149 8.79 1.98 -19.06
C ALA A 149 7.85 2.57 -20.12
N ARG A 150 6.53 2.46 -19.94
CA ARG A 150 5.54 3.11 -20.81
C ARG A 150 5.47 4.63 -20.62
N GLY A 151 5.82 5.15 -19.45
CA GLY A 151 5.91 6.59 -19.17
C GLY A 151 7.13 7.26 -19.83
N LEU A 152 8.25 6.55 -19.93
CA LEU A 152 9.48 7.04 -20.58
C LEU A 152 9.38 7.13 -22.11
N MET A 153 8.60 6.26 -22.77
CA MET A 153 8.38 6.31 -24.23
C MET A 153 7.42 7.42 -24.71
N ARG A 154 6.87 8.23 -23.80
CA ARG A 154 5.93 9.32 -24.12
C ARG A 154 6.45 10.72 -23.76
N ARG A 155 7.75 10.84 -23.43
CA ARG A 155 8.44 12.14 -23.34
C ARG A 155 9.11 12.49 -24.65
#